data_AF-A0A2N2NK42-F1
#
_entry.id   AF-A0A2N2NK42-F1
#
_cell.length_a   1.000
_cell.length_b   1.000
_cell.length_c   1.000
_cell.angle_alpha   90.00
_cell.angle_beta   90.00
_cell.angle_gamma   90.00
#
_symmetry.space_group_name_H-M   'P 1'
#
loop_
_entity.id
_entity.type
_entity.pdbx_description
1 polymer ?
#
loop_
_entity_poly.entity_id
_entity_poly.type
_entity_poly.pdbx_seq_one_letter_code
_entity_poly.pdbx_strand_id
1 'polypeptide(L)'
;MAKQNRKKQKNQPEVFHPLFPRIIDGKAINIIDSIEKIQFSIKEKREYFSRDHENWIKEKDIRYSIFSRFNKFLFATKLSIIFIETDLKNPYWWQNHFSQLQLGEKTSSLQIYEQWVKHHLGMSLFIQTEYFFRTMLRFLDPNVCNNSTSEFINIYECLLSKINLNFPEPNNLLNLLRLIRNTIHNDGLYRNKNFNNESVIYKDKEYNFFQDTLIDFVTWDFLLLLTNDIIELIFEIIINEKIISLPTAISDQ
;
A
#
# COMPACT_ATOMS: atom_id res chain seq x y z
N MET A 1 -40.83 52.53 -24.33
CA MET A 1 -40.60 51.07 -24.35
C MET A 1 -39.47 50.76 -25.33
N ALA A 2 -38.24 50.61 -24.83
CA ALA A 2 -37.07 50.31 -25.66
C ALA A 2 -36.77 48.80 -25.61
N LYS A 3 -36.86 48.11 -26.76
CA LYS A 3 -36.51 46.68 -26.89
C LYS A 3 -34.99 46.54 -27.07
N GLN A 4 -34.30 46.05 -26.05
CA GLN A 4 -32.89 45.66 -26.15
C GLN A 4 -32.75 44.27 -26.78
N ASN A 5 -32.16 44.22 -27.97
CA ASN A 5 -31.74 43.01 -28.66
C ASN A 5 -30.47 42.44 -28.02
N ARG A 6 -30.56 41.34 -27.27
CA ARG A 6 -29.41 40.54 -26.85
C ARG A 6 -28.99 39.61 -27.98
N LYS A 7 -27.90 39.95 -28.67
CA LYS A 7 -27.19 39.03 -29.58
C LYS A 7 -26.60 37.88 -28.75
N LYS A 8 -27.02 36.64 -29.05
CA LYS A 8 -26.39 35.41 -28.56
C LYS A 8 -24.98 35.31 -29.16
N GLN A 9 -23.94 35.53 -28.36
CA GLN A 9 -22.58 35.14 -28.73
C GLN A 9 -22.52 33.61 -28.79
N LYS A 10 -22.17 33.09 -29.96
CA LYS A 10 -21.78 31.69 -30.13
C LYS A 10 -20.40 31.53 -29.48
N ASN A 11 -20.36 30.88 -28.32
CA ASN A 11 -19.09 30.47 -27.71
C ASN A 11 -18.38 29.54 -28.71
N GLN A 12 -17.21 29.98 -29.19
CA GLN A 12 -16.29 29.07 -29.85
C GLN A 12 -15.78 28.06 -28.82
N PRO A 13 -15.59 26.77 -29.20
CA PRO A 13 -14.99 25.79 -28.30
C PRO A 13 -13.56 26.24 -27.99
N GLU A 14 -13.29 26.56 -26.72
CA GLU A 14 -11.93 26.79 -26.24
C GLU A 14 -11.11 25.53 -26.49
N VAL A 15 -10.01 25.70 -27.22
CA VAL A 15 -9.01 24.65 -27.41
C VAL A 15 -8.32 24.45 -26.07
N PHE A 16 -8.77 23.45 -25.31
CA PHE A 16 -8.16 23.06 -24.05
C PHE A 16 -6.76 22.50 -24.32
N HIS A 17 -5.73 23.31 -24.07
CA HIS A 17 -4.38 22.80 -23.88
C HIS A 17 -4.36 21.84 -22.66
N PRO A 18 -3.52 20.79 -22.63
CA PRO A 18 -3.43 19.90 -21.49
C PRO A 18 -2.91 20.67 -20.28
N LEU A 19 -3.83 21.04 -19.39
CA LEU A 19 -3.62 21.99 -18.28
C LEU A 19 -2.86 21.41 -17.08
N PHE A 20 -2.57 20.11 -17.06
CA PHE A 20 -1.98 19.44 -15.91
C PHE A 20 -0.66 18.74 -16.28
N PRO A 21 0.40 18.87 -15.46
CA PRO A 21 1.57 18.01 -15.54
C PRO A 21 1.13 16.54 -15.43
N ARG A 22 1.94 15.69 -16.04
CA ARG A 22 1.77 14.27 -16.26
C ARG A 22 1.74 13.46 -14.95
N ILE A 23 0.59 13.49 -14.28
CA ILE A 23 0.24 12.83 -13.02
C ILE A 23 -0.45 11.51 -13.38
N ILE A 24 0.05 10.37 -12.91
CA ILE A 24 -0.31 9.01 -13.38
C ILE A 24 -0.36 8.93 -14.92
N ASP A 25 0.81 8.81 -15.55
CA ASP A 25 1.03 8.97 -16.99
C ASP A 25 0.44 7.87 -17.88
N GLY A 26 -0.88 7.82 -18.04
CA GLY A 26 -1.56 6.73 -18.73
C GLY A 26 -1.35 5.36 -18.07
N LYS A 27 -0.73 5.33 -16.90
CA LYS A 27 -0.46 4.12 -16.11
C LYS A 27 -1.64 3.70 -15.25
N ALA A 28 -2.70 4.50 -15.16
CA ALA A 28 -3.82 4.24 -14.27
C ALA A 28 -4.45 2.86 -14.54
N ILE A 29 -4.64 2.52 -15.81
CA ILE A 29 -5.16 1.20 -16.23
C ILE A 29 -4.20 0.10 -15.75
N ASN A 30 -2.90 0.23 -15.97
CA ASN A 30 -1.91 -0.76 -15.52
C ASN A 30 -1.88 -0.92 -13.98
N ILE A 31 -2.04 0.17 -13.23
CA ILE A 31 -2.12 0.17 -11.77
C ILE A 31 -3.40 -0.56 -11.33
N ILE A 32 -4.55 -0.23 -11.93
CA ILE A 32 -5.83 -0.87 -11.66
C ILE A 32 -5.76 -2.37 -11.95
N ASP A 33 -5.27 -2.76 -13.13
CA ASP A 33 -5.13 -4.16 -13.53
C ASP A 33 -4.20 -4.93 -12.57
N SER A 34 -3.12 -4.30 -12.11
CA SER A 34 -2.20 -4.90 -11.15
C SER A 34 -2.86 -5.07 -9.78
N ILE A 35 -3.63 -4.09 -9.31
CA ILE A 35 -4.43 -4.22 -8.09
C ILE A 35 -5.42 -5.38 -8.23
N GLU A 36 -6.14 -5.48 -9.35
CA GLU A 36 -7.12 -6.54 -9.58
C GLU A 36 -6.50 -7.94 -9.61
N LYS A 37 -5.32 -8.09 -10.22
CA LYS A 37 -4.54 -9.34 -10.16
C LYS A 37 -4.18 -9.72 -8.72
N ILE A 38 -3.71 -8.76 -7.92
CA ILE A 38 -3.40 -9.00 -6.50
C ILE A 38 -4.67 -9.37 -5.73
N GLN A 39 -5.79 -8.66 -5.94
CA GLN A 39 -7.07 -8.98 -5.31
C GLN A 39 -7.58 -10.37 -5.69
N PHE A 40 -7.36 -10.80 -6.93
CA PHE A 40 -7.67 -12.15 -7.37
C PHE A 40 -6.82 -13.20 -6.65
N SER A 41 -5.49 -13.01 -6.58
CA SER A 41 -4.57 -13.87 -5.80
C SER A 41 -4.98 -13.97 -4.32
N ILE A 42 -5.37 -12.84 -3.70
CA ILE A 42 -5.90 -12.82 -2.33
C ILE A 42 -7.17 -13.68 -2.21
N LYS A 43 -8.07 -13.60 -3.18
CA LYS A 43 -9.32 -14.38 -3.18
C LYS A 43 -9.01 -15.88 -3.24
N GLU A 44 -8.12 -16.31 -4.14
CA GLU A 44 -7.71 -17.71 -4.25
C GLU A 44 -7.10 -18.25 -2.95
N LYS A 45 -6.21 -17.48 -2.31
CA LYS A 45 -5.62 -17.85 -1.01
C LYS A 45 -6.68 -17.99 0.09
N ARG A 46 -7.68 -17.10 0.12
CA ARG A 46 -8.80 -17.22 1.08
C ARG A 46 -9.70 -18.42 0.81
N GLU A 47 -9.89 -18.77 -0.45
CA GLU A 47 -10.65 -19.96 -0.85
C GLU A 47 -9.91 -21.23 -0.46
N TYR A 48 -8.59 -21.27 -0.65
CA TYR A 48 -7.71 -22.34 -0.13
C TYR A 48 -7.93 -22.57 1.36
N PHE A 49 -7.79 -21.53 2.21
CA PHE A 49 -8.00 -21.68 3.66
C PHE A 49 -9.45 -22.03 4.03
N SER A 50 -10.42 -21.56 3.24
CA SER A 50 -11.83 -21.88 3.50
C SER A 50 -12.17 -23.35 3.27
N ARG A 51 -11.46 -24.00 2.34
CA ARG A 51 -11.66 -25.41 1.98
C ARG A 51 -10.84 -26.34 2.90
N ASP A 52 -9.58 -25.98 3.14
CA ASP A 52 -8.63 -26.90 3.78
C ASP A 52 -8.58 -26.73 5.32
N HIS A 53 -9.21 -25.68 5.85
CA HIS A 53 -9.27 -25.37 7.29
C HIS A 53 -10.67 -24.90 7.75
N GLU A 54 -11.70 -25.71 7.48
CA GLU A 54 -13.10 -25.40 7.84
C GLU A 54 -13.35 -25.13 9.33
N ASN A 55 -12.46 -25.62 10.20
CA ASN A 55 -12.54 -25.46 11.65
C ASN A 55 -12.04 -24.10 12.17
N TRP A 56 -11.45 -23.24 11.33
CA TRP A 56 -11.02 -21.90 11.72
C TRP A 56 -12.22 -20.95 11.82
N ILE A 57 -12.27 -20.15 12.89
CA ILE A 57 -13.30 -19.11 13.04
C ILE A 57 -12.91 -17.90 12.19
N LYS A 58 -13.37 -17.89 10.93
CA LYS A 58 -12.94 -16.94 9.88
C LYS A 58 -12.96 -15.48 10.30
N GLU A 59 -13.95 -15.07 11.10
CA GLU A 59 -14.13 -13.68 11.54
C GLU A 59 -13.11 -13.26 12.62
N LYS A 60 -12.55 -14.22 13.35
CA LYS A 60 -11.64 -13.99 14.48
C LYS A 60 -10.21 -14.39 14.17
N ASP A 61 -9.98 -15.22 13.17
CA ASP A 61 -8.67 -15.74 12.85
C ASP A 61 -7.87 -14.79 11.95
N ILE A 62 -6.71 -14.34 12.42
CA ILE A 62 -5.84 -13.45 11.65
C ILE A 62 -5.24 -14.11 10.41
N ARG A 63 -5.09 -15.45 10.39
CA ARG A 63 -4.64 -16.20 9.20
C ARG A 63 -5.60 -15.99 8.03
N TYR A 64 -6.90 -15.82 8.33
CA TYR A 64 -7.91 -15.52 7.31
C TYR A 64 -8.15 -14.02 7.11
N SER A 65 -8.29 -13.28 8.22
CA SER A 65 -8.73 -11.89 8.17
C SER A 65 -7.67 -10.94 7.60
N ILE A 66 -6.37 -11.28 7.67
CA ILE A 66 -5.29 -10.45 7.10
C ILE A 66 -5.48 -10.20 5.60
N PHE A 67 -5.88 -11.22 4.85
CA PHE A 67 -6.19 -11.13 3.42
C PHE A 67 -7.36 -10.19 3.13
N SER A 68 -8.37 -10.19 4.00
CA SER A 68 -9.49 -9.25 3.88
C SER A 68 -9.03 -7.80 4.15
N ARG A 69 -8.04 -7.59 5.03
CA ARG A 69 -7.47 -6.27 5.29
C ARG A 69 -6.63 -5.76 4.11
N PHE A 70 -5.81 -6.62 3.50
CA PHE A 70 -5.11 -6.31 2.25
C PHE A 70 -6.08 -5.91 1.14
N ASN A 71 -7.14 -6.70 0.94
CA ASN A 71 -8.14 -6.41 -0.08
C ASN A 71 -8.84 -5.05 0.13
N LYS A 72 -9.10 -4.66 1.38
CA LYS A 72 -9.77 -3.39 1.71
C LYS A 72 -8.96 -2.18 1.28
N PHE A 73 -7.68 -2.09 1.64
CA PHE A 73 -6.89 -0.93 1.24
C PHE A 73 -6.57 -0.95 -0.26
N LEU A 74 -6.37 -2.12 -0.87
CA LEU A 74 -6.22 -2.24 -2.32
C LEU A 74 -7.45 -1.72 -3.06
N PHE A 75 -8.64 -2.08 -2.58
CA PHE A 75 -9.89 -1.56 -3.12
C PHE A 75 -9.99 -0.05 -2.96
N ALA A 76 -9.65 0.49 -1.77
CA ALA A 76 -9.63 1.94 -1.55
C ALA A 76 -8.64 2.66 -2.49
N THR A 77 -7.43 2.12 -2.66
CA THR A 77 -6.45 2.62 -3.63
C THR A 77 -7.02 2.61 -5.04
N LYS A 78 -7.67 1.52 -5.46
CA LYS A 78 -8.30 1.42 -6.78
C LYS A 78 -9.35 2.51 -7.00
N LEU A 79 -10.24 2.73 -6.03
CA LEU A 79 -11.25 3.79 -6.10
C LEU A 79 -10.60 5.18 -6.21
N SER A 80 -9.53 5.43 -5.44
CA SER A 80 -8.80 6.70 -5.52
C SER A 80 -8.14 6.91 -6.88
N ILE A 81 -7.56 5.87 -7.50
CA ILE A 81 -6.99 5.97 -8.85
C ILE A 81 -8.09 6.26 -9.87
N ILE A 82 -9.24 5.59 -9.79
CA ILE A 82 -10.39 5.88 -10.65
C ILE A 82 -10.82 7.33 -10.50
N PHE A 83 -11.01 7.80 -9.26
CA PHE A 83 -11.41 9.17 -8.97
C PHE A 83 -10.41 10.22 -9.49
N ILE A 84 -9.10 9.92 -9.41
CA ILE A 84 -8.07 10.77 -10.02
C ILE A 84 -8.31 10.89 -11.53
N GLU A 85 -8.50 9.76 -12.22
CA GLU A 85 -8.66 9.73 -13.68
C GLU A 85 -9.97 10.32 -14.18
N THR A 86 -11.09 10.03 -13.51
CA THR A 86 -12.43 10.40 -13.98
C THR A 86 -12.81 11.82 -13.59
N ASP A 87 -12.40 12.26 -12.41
CA ASP A 87 -12.88 13.50 -11.80
C ASP A 87 -11.74 14.51 -11.60
N LEU A 88 -10.68 14.17 -10.88
CA LEU A 88 -9.65 15.17 -10.53
C LEU A 88 -8.81 15.62 -11.73
N LYS A 89 -8.71 14.83 -12.79
CA LYS A 89 -8.12 15.26 -14.07
C LYS A 89 -9.10 16.03 -14.97
N ASN A 90 -10.40 15.98 -14.67
CA ASN A 90 -11.44 16.63 -15.47
C ASN A 90 -11.60 18.11 -15.09
N PRO A 91 -11.29 19.08 -15.98
CA PRO A 91 -11.42 20.50 -15.68
C PRO A 91 -12.84 20.92 -15.26
N TYR A 92 -13.87 20.26 -15.80
CA TYR A 92 -15.27 20.55 -15.48
C TYR A 92 -15.61 20.22 -14.03
N TRP A 93 -15.02 19.15 -13.47
CA TRP A 93 -15.23 18.80 -12.06
C TRP A 93 -14.75 19.94 -11.15
N TRP A 94 -13.54 20.43 -11.39
CA TRP A 94 -13.00 21.58 -10.66
C TRP A 94 -13.82 22.86 -10.86
N GLN A 95 -14.32 23.10 -12.08
CA GLN A 95 -15.17 24.26 -12.34
C GLN A 95 -16.50 24.19 -11.57
N ASN A 96 -17.08 23.00 -11.43
CA ASN A 96 -18.37 22.83 -10.77
C ASN A 96 -18.28 22.82 -9.24
N HIS A 97 -17.16 22.34 -8.68
CA HIS A 97 -17.01 22.15 -7.23
C HIS A 97 -16.06 23.16 -6.56
N PHE A 98 -15.11 23.72 -7.31
CA PHE A 98 -14.05 24.59 -6.79
C PHE A 98 -13.69 25.70 -7.79
N SER A 99 -14.71 26.41 -8.30
CA SER A 99 -14.57 27.44 -9.33
C SER A 99 -13.62 28.58 -8.94
N GLN A 100 -13.49 28.83 -7.65
CA GLN A 100 -12.64 29.87 -7.08
C GLN A 100 -11.13 29.55 -7.13
N LEU A 101 -10.75 28.29 -7.29
CA LEU A 101 -9.33 27.90 -7.31
C LEU A 101 -8.65 28.28 -8.63
N GLN A 102 -7.44 28.80 -8.53
CA GLN A 102 -6.56 29.02 -9.67
C GLN A 102 -6.03 27.70 -10.22
N LEU A 103 -5.55 27.71 -11.47
CA LEU A 103 -5.01 26.51 -12.12
C LEU A 103 -3.84 25.88 -11.36
N GLY A 104 -2.94 26.71 -10.82
CA GLY A 104 -1.80 26.25 -10.03
C GLY A 104 -2.24 25.51 -8.77
N GLU A 105 -3.26 26.02 -8.08
CA GLU A 105 -3.82 25.39 -6.87
C GLU A 105 -4.43 24.03 -7.18
N LYS A 106 -5.23 23.93 -8.26
CA LYS A 106 -5.83 22.66 -8.73
C LYS A 106 -4.76 21.61 -9.04
N THR A 107 -3.70 22.02 -9.72
CA THR A 107 -2.57 21.17 -10.07
C THR A 107 -1.87 20.64 -8.82
N SER A 108 -1.53 21.54 -7.89
CA SER A 108 -0.89 21.17 -6.63
C SER A 108 -1.79 20.25 -5.79
N SER A 109 -3.09 20.51 -5.72
CA SER A 109 -4.05 19.65 -5.00
C SER A 109 -4.12 18.24 -5.59
N LEU A 110 -4.13 18.10 -6.91
CA LEU A 110 -4.10 16.81 -7.58
C LEU A 110 -2.81 16.03 -7.26
N GLN A 111 -1.64 16.69 -7.32
CA GLN A 111 -0.35 16.07 -6.98
C GLN A 111 -0.30 15.60 -5.53
N ILE A 112 -0.76 16.45 -4.60
CA ILE A 112 -0.82 16.13 -3.17
C ILE A 112 -1.75 14.94 -2.95
N TYR A 113 -2.91 14.90 -3.60
CA TYR A 113 -3.83 13.77 -3.49
C TYR A 113 -3.22 12.48 -4.03
N GLU A 114 -2.60 12.49 -5.22
CA GLU A 114 -1.90 11.29 -5.75
C GLU A 114 -0.83 10.78 -4.77
N GLN A 115 0.02 11.69 -4.27
CA GLN A 115 1.07 11.34 -3.33
C GLN A 115 0.49 10.78 -2.03
N TRP A 116 -0.62 11.34 -1.54
CA TRP A 116 -1.34 10.81 -0.38
C TRP A 116 -1.85 9.39 -0.60
N VAL A 117 -2.45 9.08 -1.76
CA VAL A 117 -2.91 7.71 -2.07
C VAL A 117 -1.73 6.74 -2.11
N LYS A 118 -0.61 7.13 -2.72
CA LYS A 118 0.62 6.32 -2.81
C LYS A 118 1.22 6.07 -1.42
N HIS A 119 1.32 7.10 -0.58
CA HIS A 119 1.75 6.98 0.81
C HIS A 119 0.82 6.08 1.62
N HIS A 120 -0.49 6.23 1.44
CA HIS A 120 -1.47 5.43 2.15
C HIS A 120 -1.37 3.94 1.80
N LEU A 121 -1.10 3.59 0.54
CA LEU A 121 -0.83 2.21 0.12
C LEU A 121 0.40 1.64 0.86
N GLY A 122 1.54 2.33 0.80
CA GLY A 122 2.77 1.87 1.46
C GLY A 122 2.64 1.77 2.98
N MET A 123 2.00 2.76 3.61
CA MET A 123 1.77 2.74 5.07
C MET A 123 0.81 1.62 5.47
N SER A 124 -0.28 1.42 4.73
CA SER A 124 -1.25 0.35 5.00
C SER A 124 -0.60 -1.03 4.87
N LEU A 125 0.22 -1.24 3.84
CA LEU A 125 1.01 -2.47 3.68
C LEU A 125 1.86 -2.75 4.91
N PHE A 126 2.63 -1.75 5.38
CA PHE A 126 3.46 -1.89 6.59
C PHE A 126 2.62 -2.19 7.84
N ILE A 127 1.56 -1.41 8.11
CA ILE A 127 0.71 -1.59 9.32
C ILE A 127 0.13 -3.00 9.37
N GLN A 128 -0.44 -3.48 8.25
CA GLN A 128 -1.06 -4.80 8.24
C GLN A 128 -0.03 -5.92 8.40
N THR A 129 1.14 -5.77 7.77
CA THR A 129 2.26 -6.71 7.91
C THR A 129 2.73 -6.77 9.35
N GLU A 130 3.07 -5.62 9.94
CA GLU A 130 3.54 -5.56 11.32
C GLU A 130 2.52 -6.15 12.30
N TYR A 131 1.24 -5.80 12.12
CA TYR A 131 0.14 -6.34 12.93
C TYR A 131 0.06 -7.87 12.85
N PHE A 132 0.14 -8.43 11.64
CA PHE A 132 0.13 -9.88 11.42
C PHE A 132 1.32 -10.55 12.13
N PHE A 133 2.53 -10.07 11.91
CA PHE A 133 3.75 -10.64 12.49
C PHE A 133 3.74 -10.60 14.03
N ARG A 134 3.35 -9.47 14.63
CA ARG A 134 3.22 -9.35 16.10
C ARG A 134 2.17 -10.31 16.65
N THR A 135 1.05 -10.48 15.94
CA THR A 135 -0.01 -11.40 16.36
C THR A 135 0.44 -12.85 16.26
N MET A 136 1.05 -13.26 15.16
CA MET A 136 1.63 -14.61 15.02
C MET A 136 2.66 -14.90 16.11
N LEU A 137 3.57 -13.96 16.38
CA LEU A 137 4.61 -14.15 17.38
C LEU A 137 4.02 -14.33 18.78
N ARG A 138 2.99 -13.55 19.17
CA ARG A 138 2.32 -13.70 20.47
C ARG A 138 1.72 -15.09 20.69
N PHE A 139 1.17 -15.68 19.63
CA PHE A 139 0.57 -17.02 19.73
C PHE A 139 1.61 -18.14 19.67
N LEU A 140 2.71 -17.95 18.95
CA LEU A 140 3.81 -18.92 18.92
C LEU A 140 4.63 -18.91 20.21
N ASP A 141 4.91 -17.73 20.73
CA ASP A 141 5.79 -17.53 21.89
C ASP A 141 5.44 -16.20 22.58
N PRO A 142 4.54 -16.21 23.58
CA PRO A 142 4.03 -14.99 24.19
C PRO A 142 5.07 -14.21 25.00
N ASN A 143 6.21 -14.83 25.37
CA ASN A 143 7.19 -14.24 26.27
C ASN A 143 8.40 -13.62 25.57
N VAL A 144 8.51 -13.72 24.24
CA VAL A 144 9.64 -13.15 23.48
C VAL A 144 9.38 -11.72 23.03
N CYS A 145 10.48 -11.01 22.71
CA CYS A 145 10.44 -9.66 22.14
C CYS A 145 9.62 -8.66 22.99
N ASN A 146 9.74 -8.73 24.31
CA ASN A 146 8.96 -7.91 25.26
C ASN A 146 7.46 -8.08 25.03
N ASN A 147 6.96 -9.32 25.03
CA ASN A 147 5.56 -9.65 24.70
C ASN A 147 5.14 -9.13 23.32
N SER A 148 6.03 -9.29 22.33
CA SER A 148 5.85 -8.79 20.96
C SER A 148 5.66 -7.27 20.82
N THR A 149 6.23 -6.47 21.74
CA THR A 149 6.20 -4.99 21.68
C THR A 149 7.53 -4.36 21.23
N SER A 150 8.56 -5.17 20.99
CA SER A 150 9.86 -4.70 20.49
C SER A 150 9.78 -4.05 19.10
N GLU A 151 10.86 -3.41 18.66
CA GLU A 151 11.03 -2.90 17.29
C GLU A 151 10.71 -3.98 16.25
N PHE A 152 10.12 -3.58 15.12
CA PHE A 152 9.60 -4.54 14.12
C PHE A 152 10.66 -5.50 13.58
N ILE A 153 11.92 -5.07 13.47
CA ILE A 153 13.05 -5.94 13.10
C ILE A 153 13.17 -7.17 14.00
N ASN A 154 13.14 -6.96 15.32
CA ASN A 154 13.22 -8.04 16.29
C ASN A 154 12.00 -8.97 16.19
N ILE A 155 10.82 -8.41 15.87
CA ILE A 155 9.59 -9.20 15.73
C ILE A 155 9.70 -10.16 14.54
N TYR A 156 10.05 -9.66 13.36
CA TYR A 156 10.10 -10.53 12.19
C TYR A 156 11.29 -11.48 12.23
N GLU A 157 12.46 -11.07 12.72
CA GLU A 157 13.61 -11.97 12.87
C GLU A 157 13.28 -13.11 13.83
N CYS A 158 12.62 -12.80 14.96
CA CYS A 158 12.21 -13.81 15.92
C CYS A 158 11.18 -14.78 15.33
N LEU A 159 10.14 -14.27 14.67
CA LEU A 159 9.14 -15.12 14.00
C LEU A 159 9.79 -16.03 12.96
N LEU A 160 10.57 -15.45 12.04
CA LEU A 160 11.21 -16.16 10.94
C LEU A 160 12.24 -17.20 11.44
N SER A 161 12.92 -16.96 12.56
CA SER A 161 13.81 -17.95 13.17
C SER A 161 13.08 -19.21 13.69
N LYS A 162 11.78 -19.11 13.98
CA LYS A 162 10.98 -20.19 14.56
C LYS A 162 10.32 -21.07 13.51
N ILE A 163 10.23 -20.62 12.27
CA ILE A 163 9.54 -21.31 11.17
C ILE A 163 10.49 -21.50 9.99
N ASN A 164 10.44 -22.67 9.36
CA ASN A 164 11.22 -22.91 8.14
C ASN A 164 10.38 -22.46 6.93
N LEU A 165 10.78 -21.38 6.27
CA LEU A 165 10.06 -20.85 5.11
C LEU A 165 10.75 -21.22 3.81
N ASN A 166 9.95 -21.59 2.81
CA ASN A 166 10.39 -21.70 1.43
C ASN A 166 10.11 -20.39 0.67
N PHE A 167 10.59 -19.27 1.20
CA PHE A 167 10.45 -17.95 0.58
C PHE A 167 11.83 -17.34 0.35
N PRO A 168 12.12 -16.76 -0.84
CA PRO A 168 13.41 -16.15 -1.10
C PRO A 168 13.56 -14.81 -0.34
N GLU A 169 14.65 -14.67 0.41
CA GLU A 169 15.07 -13.42 1.04
C GLU A 169 14.01 -12.71 1.94
N PRO A 170 13.28 -13.41 2.83
CA PRO A 170 12.18 -12.81 3.60
C PRO A 170 12.65 -11.67 4.50
N ASN A 171 13.85 -11.78 5.07
CA ASN A 171 14.45 -10.72 5.89
C ASN A 171 14.71 -9.44 5.08
N ASN A 172 15.20 -9.57 3.85
CA ASN A 172 15.52 -8.43 3.00
C ASN A 172 14.24 -7.71 2.56
N LEU A 173 13.19 -8.46 2.20
CA LEU A 173 11.87 -7.88 1.90
C LEU A 173 11.31 -7.08 3.07
N LEU A 174 11.33 -7.64 4.29
CA LEU A 174 10.79 -6.97 5.47
C LEU A 174 11.66 -5.79 5.93
N ASN A 175 12.98 -5.89 5.75
CA ASN A 175 13.88 -4.78 6.02
C ASN A 175 13.66 -3.62 5.03
N LEU A 176 13.47 -3.94 3.75
CA LEU A 176 13.11 -2.96 2.73
C LEU A 176 11.79 -2.26 3.07
N LEU A 177 10.76 -3.01 3.47
CA LEU A 177 9.48 -2.46 3.90
C LEU A 177 9.62 -1.54 5.14
N ARG A 178 10.45 -1.92 6.12
CA ARG A 178 10.76 -1.10 7.30
C ARG A 178 11.41 0.23 6.91
N LEU A 179 12.37 0.21 5.99
CA LEU A 179 13.07 1.41 5.54
C LEU A 179 12.16 2.34 4.71
N ILE A 180 11.27 1.78 3.88
CA ILE A 180 10.25 2.57 3.17
C ILE A 180 9.28 3.23 4.15
N ARG A 181 8.86 2.53 5.21
CA ARG A 181 8.03 3.14 6.25
C ARG A 181 8.72 4.33 6.90
N ASN A 182 10.04 4.25 7.14
CA ASN A 182 10.80 5.39 7.66
C ASN A 182 10.70 6.62 6.75
N THR A 183 10.73 6.45 5.43
CA THR A 183 10.63 7.58 4.50
C THR A 183 9.22 8.15 4.39
N ILE A 184 8.19 7.31 4.49
CA ILE A 184 6.78 7.77 4.51
C ILE A 184 6.51 8.72 5.69
N HIS A 185 7.12 8.47 6.85
CA HIS A 185 6.98 9.35 8.02
C HIS A 185 7.74 10.68 7.91
N ASN A 186 8.62 10.82 6.91
CA ASN A 186 9.54 11.95 6.76
C ASN A 186 9.42 12.60 5.38
N ASP A 187 8.21 12.62 4.81
CA ASP A 187 7.91 13.24 3.50
C ASP A 187 8.82 12.74 2.36
N GLY A 188 9.20 11.46 2.41
CA GLY A 188 10.06 10.80 1.43
C GLY A 188 11.57 10.87 1.75
N LEU A 189 11.98 11.57 2.80
CA LEU A 189 13.37 11.61 3.26
C LEU A 189 13.69 10.39 4.13
N TYR A 190 14.81 9.74 3.90
CA TYR A 190 15.31 8.74 4.83
C TYR A 190 16.03 9.39 6.02
N ARG A 191 15.68 8.98 7.25
CA ARG A 191 16.29 9.49 8.48
C ARG A 191 16.57 8.38 9.48
N ASN A 192 17.85 8.14 9.75
CA ASN A 192 18.31 7.23 10.78
C ASN A 192 18.66 8.00 12.07
N LYS A 193 18.26 7.47 13.24
CA LYS A 193 18.62 8.04 14.55
C LYS A 193 20.15 8.12 14.77
N ASN A 194 20.89 7.19 14.16
CA ASN A 194 22.34 7.10 14.28
C ASN A 194 23.07 7.85 13.14
N PHE A 195 22.34 8.60 12.29
CA PHE A 195 22.91 9.32 11.12
C PHE A 195 23.69 8.43 10.14
N ASN A 196 23.36 7.13 10.09
CA ASN A 196 23.98 6.16 9.20
C ASN A 196 23.14 5.95 7.93
N ASN A 197 23.84 5.65 6.83
CA ASN A 197 23.21 5.14 5.62
C ASN A 197 22.88 3.65 5.77
N GLU A 198 21.85 3.17 5.09
CA GLU A 198 21.50 1.75 5.01
C GLU A 198 21.36 1.34 3.53
N SER A 199 21.63 0.08 3.22
CA SER A 199 21.28 -0.50 1.92
C SER A 199 20.63 -1.88 2.11
N VAL A 200 19.78 -2.25 1.17
CA VAL A 200 19.13 -3.56 1.13
C VAL A 200 19.22 -4.10 -0.29
N ILE A 201 19.74 -5.31 -0.45
CA ILE A 201 19.68 -6.05 -1.70
C ILE A 201 18.41 -6.89 -1.69
N TYR A 202 17.55 -6.76 -2.70
CA TYR A 202 16.34 -7.54 -2.82
C TYR A 202 16.06 -7.83 -4.30
N LYS A 203 15.85 -9.11 -4.65
CA LYS A 203 15.66 -9.55 -6.05
C LYS A 203 16.76 -9.00 -6.98
N ASP A 204 18.02 -9.23 -6.59
CA ASP A 204 19.22 -8.81 -7.31
C ASP A 204 19.37 -7.30 -7.53
N LYS A 205 18.60 -6.48 -6.81
CA LYS A 205 18.66 -5.02 -6.87
C LYS A 205 19.03 -4.43 -5.52
N GLU A 206 20.03 -3.55 -5.51
CA GLU A 206 20.40 -2.78 -4.33
C GLU A 206 19.54 -1.51 -4.21
N TYR A 207 18.98 -1.28 -3.03
CA TYR A 207 18.20 -0.11 -2.65
C TYR A 207 18.96 0.65 -1.57
N ASN A 208 19.42 1.86 -1.91
CA ASN A 208 20.23 2.69 -1.03
C ASN A 208 19.38 3.74 -0.31
N PHE A 209 19.62 3.89 0.99
CA PHE A 209 18.97 4.83 1.89
C PHE A 209 20.04 5.74 2.50
N PHE A 210 20.21 6.91 1.90
CA PHE A 210 21.17 7.91 2.38
C PHE A 210 20.53 8.87 3.37
N GLN A 211 21.23 9.20 4.44
CA GLN A 211 20.76 10.13 5.48
C GLN A 211 20.30 11.45 4.87
N ASP A 212 19.12 11.93 5.30
CA ASP A 212 18.48 13.18 4.86
C ASP A 212 18.35 13.31 3.33
N THR A 213 18.25 12.18 2.62
CA THR A 213 18.11 12.14 1.17
C THR A 213 16.73 11.63 0.77
N LEU A 214 16.13 12.28 -0.23
CA LEU A 214 14.86 11.86 -0.83
C LEU A 214 15.08 10.56 -1.60
N ILE A 215 14.22 9.57 -1.36
CA ILE A 215 14.21 8.35 -2.19
C ILE A 215 13.23 8.53 -3.36
N ASP A 216 13.64 8.09 -4.55
CA ASP A 216 12.88 8.24 -5.80
C ASP A 216 12.38 6.90 -6.38
N PHE A 217 12.87 5.77 -5.87
CA PHE A 217 12.51 4.44 -6.36
C PHE A 217 11.15 3.93 -5.85
N VAL A 218 10.49 4.63 -4.91
CA VAL A 218 9.16 4.24 -4.39
C VAL A 218 8.05 4.70 -5.35
N THR A 219 7.93 3.94 -6.43
CA THR A 219 6.92 4.12 -7.48
C THR A 219 5.68 3.25 -7.24
N TRP A 220 4.60 3.49 -7.99
CA TRP A 220 3.41 2.62 -7.99
C TRP A 220 3.76 1.16 -8.29
N ASP A 221 4.53 0.94 -9.37
CA ASP A 221 4.93 -0.39 -9.82
C ASP A 221 5.73 -1.12 -8.71
N PHE A 222 6.62 -0.39 -8.02
CA PHE A 222 7.39 -0.93 -6.90
C PHE A 222 6.53 -1.26 -5.68
N LEU A 223 5.60 -0.38 -5.28
CA LEU A 223 4.70 -0.65 -4.15
C LEU A 223 3.76 -1.84 -4.43
N LEU A 224 3.28 -1.99 -5.66
CA LEU A 224 2.44 -3.12 -6.05
C LEU A 224 3.25 -4.43 -6.07
N LEU A 225 4.50 -4.39 -6.53
CA LEU A 225 5.43 -5.53 -6.44
C LEU A 225 5.64 -5.95 -4.98
N LEU A 226 5.97 -4.99 -4.09
CA LEU A 226 6.13 -5.28 -2.66
C LEU A 226 4.84 -5.79 -2.02
N THR A 227 3.70 -5.25 -2.40
CA THR A 227 2.40 -5.70 -1.89
C THR A 227 2.16 -7.17 -2.23
N ASN A 228 2.42 -7.55 -3.48
CA ASN A 228 2.30 -8.94 -3.91
C ASN A 228 3.27 -9.85 -3.15
N ASP A 229 4.55 -9.48 -3.08
CA ASP A 229 5.58 -10.29 -2.40
C ASP A 229 5.28 -10.48 -0.91
N ILE A 230 4.75 -9.46 -0.23
CA ILE A 230 4.34 -9.55 1.18
C ILE A 230 3.13 -10.47 1.35
N ILE A 231 2.16 -10.43 0.43
CA ILE A 231 1.00 -11.33 0.45
C ILE A 231 1.46 -12.78 0.27
N GLU A 232 2.40 -13.03 -0.64
CA GLU A 232 2.99 -14.36 -0.82
C GLU A 232 3.78 -14.80 0.42
N LEU A 233 4.61 -13.93 1.01
CA LEU A 233 5.32 -14.23 2.25
C LEU A 233 4.36 -14.58 3.39
N ILE A 234 3.29 -13.80 3.57
CA ILE A 234 2.28 -14.08 4.60
C ILE A 234 1.57 -15.40 4.34
N PHE A 235 1.27 -15.71 3.08
CA PHE A 235 0.70 -17.01 2.72
C PHE A 235 1.65 -18.16 3.09
N GLU A 236 2.93 -18.08 2.70
CA GLU A 236 3.97 -19.07 3.06
C GLU A 236 4.13 -19.24 4.57
N ILE A 237 4.04 -18.15 5.33
CA ILE A 237 4.02 -18.21 6.80
C ILE A 237 2.80 -18.99 7.28
N ILE A 238 1.60 -18.66 6.79
CA ILE A 238 0.35 -19.27 7.27
C ILE A 238 0.31 -20.77 6.97
N ILE A 239 0.78 -21.21 5.80
CA ILE A 239 0.78 -22.64 5.43
C ILE A 239 1.88 -23.44 6.12
N ASN A 240 2.78 -22.79 6.88
CA ASN A 240 3.77 -23.50 7.68
C ASN A 240 3.10 -24.37 8.75
N GLU A 241 3.54 -25.62 8.90
CA GLU A 241 2.94 -26.59 9.83
C GLU A 241 2.83 -26.05 11.27
N LYS A 242 3.84 -25.32 11.75
CA LYS A 242 3.80 -24.74 13.10
C LYS A 242 2.69 -23.70 13.25
N ILE A 243 2.44 -22.92 12.20
CA ILE A 243 1.39 -21.88 12.18
C ILE A 243 0.00 -22.49 11.99
N ILE A 244 -0.13 -23.51 11.13
CA ILE A 244 -1.40 -24.25 10.96
C ILE A 244 -1.81 -24.89 12.29
N SER A 245 -0.86 -25.46 13.03
CA SER A 245 -1.12 -26.17 14.29
C SER A 245 -1.57 -25.28 15.46
N LEU A 246 -1.49 -23.95 15.31
CA LEU A 246 -1.98 -23.01 16.32
C LEU A 246 -3.51 -23.09 16.50
N PRO A 247 -4.04 -22.70 17.67
CA PRO A 247 -5.48 -22.76 17.98
C PRO A 247 -6.39 -22.10 16.93
N THR A 248 -7.65 -22.53 16.84
CA THR A 248 -8.63 -22.15 15.80
C THR A 248 -9.19 -20.73 15.88
N ALA A 249 -8.64 -19.88 16.76
CA ALA A 249 -9.06 -18.50 16.96
C ALA A 249 -7.87 -17.61 17.34
N ILE A 250 -7.09 -17.24 16.33
CA ILE A 250 -5.96 -16.31 16.50
C ILE A 250 -6.45 -14.87 16.35
N SER A 251 -7.03 -14.31 17.40
CA SER A 251 -7.44 -12.90 17.45
C SER A 251 -6.53 -12.10 18.37
N ASP A 252 -6.31 -10.83 18.03
CA ASP A 252 -5.86 -9.83 18.99
C ASP A 252 -7.04 -9.55 19.94
N GLN A 253 -6.96 -10.06 21.16
CA GLN A 253 -7.90 -9.68 22.23
C GLN A 253 -7.54 -8.28 22.74
#